data_AF-A0A511MGH9-F1
#
_entry.id   AF-A0A511MGH9-F1
#
_cell.length_a   1.000
_cell.length_b   1.000
_cell.length_c   1.000
_cell.angle_alpha   90.00
_cell.angle_beta   90.00
_cell.angle_gamma   90.00
#
_symmetry.space_group_name_H-M   'P 1'
#
loop_
_entity.id
_entity.type
_entity.pdbx_description
1 polymer ?
#
loop_
_entity_poly.entity_id
_entity_poly.type
_entity_poly.pdbx_seq_one_letter_code
_entity_poly.pdbx_strand_id
1 'polypeptide(L)'
;MQNKEIVESVTFGNHQPPPEYVKTDTGQLVTPEFLAFIEHALSGKLTESRETDELEPQVRELAEELTVIHLPEWHDSSGRKRAEPTVTNIKQASRVAEYLVKRGVRVHSELEQIRWVATPGGPPGAFDIGMHITKDEHGQWPAPDPEEFYDLDDIEVKQTDDGMWCATHPRGLAFEGATKTEAYAGVVEQLRQRIAQSRDPQ
;
A
#
# COMPACT_ATOMS: atom_id res chain seq x y z
N MET A 1 -1.87 39.45 -42.84
CA MET A 1 -2.73 38.62 -43.71
C MET A 1 -2.34 37.17 -43.52
N GLN A 2 -3.17 36.37 -42.85
CA GLN A 2 -3.57 35.04 -43.30
C GLN A 2 -4.60 34.46 -42.33
N ASN A 3 -5.76 34.16 -42.91
CA ASN A 3 -6.92 33.55 -42.28
C ASN A 3 -6.55 32.23 -41.59
N LYS A 4 -7.02 32.02 -40.37
CA LYS A 4 -7.33 30.68 -39.87
C LYS A 4 -8.83 30.61 -39.63
N GLU A 5 -9.43 29.68 -40.34
CA GLU A 5 -10.85 29.43 -40.45
C GLU A 5 -11.48 29.15 -39.09
N ILE A 6 -12.59 29.84 -38.81
CA ILE A 6 -13.52 29.49 -37.75
C ILE A 6 -14.30 28.28 -38.27
N VAL A 7 -13.97 27.09 -37.79
CA VAL A 7 -14.76 25.89 -38.06
C VAL A 7 -15.93 25.87 -37.08
N GLU A 8 -17.13 26.00 -37.64
CA GLU A 8 -18.47 25.79 -37.10
C GLU A 8 -18.66 25.83 -35.57
N SER A 9 -19.24 26.92 -35.09
CA SER A 9 -19.85 27.00 -33.76
C SER A 9 -21.16 26.22 -33.74
N VAL A 10 -21.19 25.05 -33.09
CA VAL A 10 -22.45 24.38 -32.75
C VAL A 10 -22.97 24.98 -31.45
N THR A 11 -24.00 25.82 -31.57
CA THR A 11 -24.64 26.48 -30.43
C THR A 11 -25.68 25.55 -29.80
N PHE A 12 -25.33 24.90 -28.68
CA PHE A 12 -26.33 24.28 -27.81
C PHE A 12 -26.81 25.31 -26.80
N GLY A 13 -28.13 25.55 -26.77
CA GLY A 13 -28.74 26.55 -25.90
C GLY A 13 -28.61 26.23 -24.41
N ASN A 14 -28.32 27.28 -23.63
CA ASN A 14 -28.57 27.43 -22.18
C ASN A 14 -27.73 26.66 -21.15
N HIS A 15 -26.46 26.35 -21.38
CA HIS A 15 -25.57 25.87 -20.29
C HIS A 15 -24.35 26.79 -20.13
N GLN A 16 -23.91 26.99 -18.88
CA GLN A 16 -22.72 27.78 -18.50
C GLN A 16 -21.54 27.51 -19.44
N PRO A 17 -20.70 28.52 -19.76
CA PRO A 17 -19.56 28.32 -20.63
C PRO A 17 -18.70 27.17 -20.06
N PRO A 18 -18.31 26.18 -20.89
CA PRO A 18 -17.45 25.10 -20.42
C PRO A 18 -16.11 25.70 -19.94
N PRO A 19 -15.45 25.09 -18.94
CA PRO A 19 -14.14 25.54 -18.49
C PRO A 19 -13.19 25.64 -19.70
N GLU A 20 -12.46 26.75 -19.80
CA GLU A 20 -11.56 27.02 -20.94
C GLU A 20 -10.50 25.93 -21.03
N TYR A 21 -10.64 25.06 -22.03
CA TYR A 21 -9.65 24.02 -22.31
C TYR A 21 -8.43 24.63 -23.00
N VAL A 22 -7.24 24.30 -22.50
CA VAL A 22 -5.97 24.66 -23.12
C VAL A 22 -5.49 23.46 -23.95
N LYS A 23 -5.00 23.71 -25.15
CA LYS A 23 -4.49 22.67 -26.04
C LYS A 23 -3.01 22.42 -25.74
N THR A 24 -2.64 21.20 -25.39
CA THR A 24 -1.24 20.79 -25.20
C THR A 24 -0.50 20.74 -26.53
N ASP A 25 0.84 20.68 -26.49
CA ASP A 25 1.69 20.55 -27.68
C ASP A 25 1.41 19.29 -28.51
N THR A 26 0.80 18.26 -27.90
CA THR A 26 0.33 17.02 -28.54
C THR A 26 -1.09 17.11 -29.08
N GLY A 27 -1.73 18.27 -28.96
CA GLY A 27 -3.05 18.57 -29.50
C GLY A 27 -4.24 18.15 -28.62
N GLN A 28 -3.99 17.69 -27.39
CA GLN A 28 -5.04 17.29 -26.46
C GLN A 28 -5.62 18.51 -25.74
N LEU A 29 -6.94 18.53 -25.56
CA LEU A 29 -7.63 19.58 -24.82
C LEU A 29 -7.68 19.18 -23.35
N VAL A 30 -7.05 19.96 -22.48
CA VAL A 30 -6.99 19.72 -21.04
C VAL A 30 -7.38 20.98 -20.29
N THR A 31 -7.95 20.83 -19.10
CA THR A 31 -8.25 21.99 -18.26
C THR A 31 -6.99 22.45 -17.52
N PRO A 32 -6.87 23.76 -17.20
CA PRO A 32 -5.76 24.28 -16.41
C PRO A 32 -5.57 23.54 -15.06
N GLU A 33 -6.66 23.10 -14.43
CA GLU A 33 -6.61 22.34 -13.17
C GLU A 33 -5.93 20.97 -13.34
N PHE A 34 -6.11 20.34 -14.50
CA PHE A 34 -5.49 19.05 -14.79
C PHE A 34 -4.00 19.18 -15.08
N LEU A 35 -3.58 20.25 -15.76
CA LEU A 35 -2.17 20.58 -15.95
C LEU A 35 -1.48 20.87 -14.61
N ALA A 36 -2.11 21.66 -13.75
CA ALA A 36 -1.61 21.94 -12.42
C ALA A 36 -1.45 20.64 -11.61
N PHE A 37 -2.43 19.74 -11.66
CA PHE A 37 -2.35 18.44 -10.99
C PHE A 37 -1.17 17.60 -11.47
N ILE A 38 -0.89 17.56 -12.78
CA ILE A 38 0.26 16.82 -13.34
C ILE A 38 1.58 17.47 -12.91
N GLU A 39 1.70 18.80 -12.97
CA GLU A 39 2.89 19.52 -12.48
C GLU A 39 3.14 19.27 -10.99
N HIS A 40 2.08 19.18 -10.18
CA HIS A 40 2.17 18.85 -8.75
C HIS A 40 2.62 17.40 -8.50
N ALA A 41 2.09 16.44 -9.27
CA ALA A 41 2.49 15.04 -9.18
C ALA A 41 3.95 14.83 -9.58
N LEU A 42 4.45 15.57 -10.58
CA LEU A 42 5.83 15.46 -11.08
C LEU A 42 6.86 16.23 -10.23
N SER A 43 6.46 17.33 -9.60
CA SER A 43 7.36 18.16 -8.78
C SER A 43 7.55 17.65 -7.35
N GLY A 44 6.83 16.61 -6.93
CA GLY A 44 6.91 16.04 -5.58
C GLY A 44 6.43 16.99 -4.46
N LYS A 45 6.02 18.21 -4.81
CA LYS A 45 5.37 19.15 -3.92
C LYS A 45 3.87 18.98 -4.07
N LEU A 46 3.33 18.03 -3.28
CA LEU A 46 1.93 18.05 -2.91
C LEU A 46 1.64 19.48 -2.43
N THR A 47 0.67 20.12 -3.07
CA THR A 47 0.12 21.38 -2.58
C THR A 47 -0.21 21.16 -1.11
N GLU A 48 0.39 21.94 -0.22
CA GLU A 48 -0.09 22.03 1.16
C GLU A 48 -1.58 22.33 1.04
N SER A 49 -2.41 21.34 1.37
CA SER A 49 -3.85 21.52 1.43
C SER A 49 -4.08 22.74 2.29
N ARG A 50 -4.75 23.73 1.70
CA ARG A 50 -5.40 24.84 2.43
C ARG A 50 -5.92 24.27 3.75
N GLU A 51 -5.43 24.82 4.85
CA GLU A 51 -5.88 24.58 6.23
C GLU A 51 -6.37 23.14 6.43
N THR A 52 -5.51 22.28 6.96
CA THR A 52 -5.97 21.13 7.75
C THR A 52 -7.03 21.66 8.72
N ASP A 53 -8.31 21.55 8.36
CA ASP A 53 -9.36 21.28 9.30
C ASP A 53 -8.78 20.12 10.13
N GLU A 54 -8.35 20.41 11.35
CA GLU A 54 -7.82 19.41 12.25
C GLU A 54 -8.90 18.33 12.35
N LEU A 55 -8.70 17.23 11.62
CA LEU A 55 -9.65 16.13 11.59
C LEU A 55 -9.86 15.72 13.04
N GLU A 56 -11.12 15.53 13.43
CA GLU A 56 -11.44 15.01 14.75
C GLU A 56 -10.56 13.77 15.02
N PRO A 57 -9.99 13.59 16.23
CA PRO A 57 -9.03 12.52 16.49
C PRO A 57 -9.51 11.13 16.05
N GLN A 58 -10.80 10.84 16.23
CA GLN A 58 -11.45 9.59 15.81
C GLN A 58 -11.50 9.41 14.29
N VAL A 59 -11.65 10.49 13.54
CA VAL A 59 -11.62 10.46 12.06
C VAL A 59 -10.20 10.23 11.59
N ARG A 60 -9.21 10.85 12.23
CA ARG A 60 -7.79 10.66 11.90
C ARG A 60 -7.34 9.22 12.13
N GLU A 61 -7.60 8.65 13.31
CA GLU A 61 -7.24 7.26 13.64
C GLU A 61 -7.83 6.28 12.64
N LEU A 62 -9.13 6.39 12.35
CA LEU A 62 -9.78 5.53 11.36
C LEU A 62 -9.27 5.79 9.93
N ALA A 63 -8.92 7.02 9.58
CA ALA A 63 -8.35 7.33 8.28
C ALA A 63 -6.97 6.70 8.08
N GLU A 64 -6.14 6.65 9.12
CA GLU A 64 -4.83 5.98 9.09
C GLU A 64 -5.00 4.49 8.82
N GLU A 65 -5.91 3.81 9.52
CA GLU A 65 -6.23 2.39 9.27
C GLU A 65 -6.77 2.13 7.86
N LEU A 66 -7.64 3.00 7.35
CA LEU A 66 -8.21 2.85 6.01
C LEU A 66 -7.24 3.21 4.88
N THR A 67 -6.15 3.91 5.19
CA THR A 67 -5.12 4.28 4.21
C THR A 67 -4.36 3.05 3.75
N VAL A 68 -3.98 2.19 4.69
CA VAL A 68 -3.32 0.90 4.43
C VAL A 68 -3.98 -0.16 5.29
N ILE A 69 -4.74 -1.05 4.65
CA ILE A 69 -5.43 -2.15 5.31
C ILE A 69 -4.68 -3.45 5.02
N HIS A 70 -4.15 -4.07 6.07
CA HIS A 70 -3.52 -5.38 6.04
C HIS A 70 -4.56 -6.47 6.27
N LEU A 71 -4.77 -7.30 5.25
CA LEU A 71 -5.71 -8.41 5.30
C LEU A 71 -4.95 -9.73 5.51
N PRO A 72 -5.33 -10.55 6.51
CA PRO A 72 -4.73 -11.85 6.72
C PRO A 72 -5.13 -12.84 5.62
N GLU A 73 -4.53 -14.02 5.65
CA GLU A 73 -5.02 -15.16 4.87
C GLU A 73 -6.51 -15.39 5.15
N TRP A 74 -7.29 -15.55 4.08
CA TRP A 74 -8.72 -15.78 4.21
C TRP A 74 -9.07 -17.24 3.94
N HIS A 75 -9.73 -17.87 4.90
CA HIS A 75 -10.30 -19.22 4.76
C HIS A 75 -11.82 -19.18 4.72
N ASP A 76 -12.42 -20.16 4.06
CA ASP A 76 -13.86 -20.40 4.20
C ASP A 76 -14.22 -21.15 5.49
N SER A 77 -15.52 -21.34 5.73
CA SER A 77 -16.04 -22.06 6.90
C SER A 77 -15.60 -23.53 6.96
N SER A 78 -15.08 -24.11 5.87
CA SER A 78 -14.52 -25.46 5.82
C SER A 78 -13.00 -25.50 5.98
N GLY A 79 -12.36 -24.35 6.22
CA GLY A 79 -10.91 -24.22 6.41
C GLY A 79 -10.11 -24.13 5.11
N ARG A 80 -10.76 -24.10 3.94
CA ARG A 80 -10.04 -24.00 2.67
C ARG A 80 -9.60 -22.55 2.45
N LYS A 81 -8.31 -22.37 2.13
CA LYS A 81 -7.73 -21.09 1.71
C LYS A 81 -8.44 -20.53 0.48
N ARG A 82 -8.85 -19.26 0.56
CA ARG A 82 -9.59 -18.50 -0.47
C ARG A 82 -8.82 -17.31 -1.01
N ALA A 83 -8.00 -16.66 -0.18
CA ALA A 83 -7.14 -15.57 -0.60
C ALA A 83 -5.83 -15.60 0.20
N GLU A 84 -4.74 -15.24 -0.48
CA GLU A 84 -3.46 -14.93 0.16
C GLU A 84 -3.58 -13.67 1.02
N PRO A 85 -2.71 -13.52 2.05
CA PRO A 85 -2.52 -12.25 2.72
C PRO A 85 -2.25 -11.13 1.72
N THR A 86 -2.82 -9.94 1.96
CA THR A 86 -2.68 -8.83 1.01
C THR A 86 -2.79 -7.48 1.70
N VAL A 87 -2.31 -6.45 1.01
CA VAL A 87 -2.42 -5.06 1.43
C VAL A 87 -3.30 -4.32 0.45
N THR A 88 -4.30 -3.60 0.97
CA THR A 88 -5.20 -2.77 0.15
C THR A 88 -5.23 -1.33 0.67
N ASN A 89 -5.54 -0.39 -0.21
CA ASN A 89 -5.59 1.03 0.12
C ASN A 89 -6.91 1.67 -0.34
N ILE A 90 -7.38 2.66 0.43
CA ILE A 90 -8.56 3.44 0.07
C ILE A 90 -8.11 4.86 -0.27
N LYS A 91 -8.17 5.23 -1.55
CA LYS A 91 -7.70 6.54 -2.05
C LYS A 91 -8.34 7.76 -1.37
N GLN A 92 -9.53 7.62 -0.79
CA GLN A 92 -10.24 8.68 -0.05
C GLN A 92 -10.46 8.29 1.41
N ALA A 93 -9.48 7.63 2.05
CA ALA A 93 -9.57 7.11 3.41
C ALA A 93 -10.14 8.13 4.42
N SER A 94 -9.67 9.38 4.42
CA SER A 94 -10.18 10.42 5.32
C SER A 94 -11.67 10.72 5.14
N ARG A 95 -12.14 10.79 3.89
CA ARG A 95 -13.56 11.01 3.58
C ARG A 95 -14.42 9.81 3.99
N VAL A 96 -13.91 8.59 3.80
CA VAL A 96 -14.59 7.36 4.23
C VAL A 96 -14.64 7.29 5.75
N ALA A 97 -13.54 7.57 6.44
CA ALA A 97 -13.45 7.61 7.89
C ALA A 97 -14.45 8.60 8.49
N GLU A 98 -14.50 9.84 7.96
CA GLU A 98 -15.44 10.86 8.41
C GLU A 98 -16.89 10.38 8.27
N TYR A 99 -17.23 9.76 7.13
CA TYR A 99 -18.55 9.19 6.90
C TYR A 99 -18.89 8.06 7.89
N LEU A 100 -17.94 7.16 8.17
CA LEU A 100 -18.13 6.05 9.11
C LEU A 100 -18.28 6.54 10.56
N VAL A 101 -17.48 7.52 10.97
CA VAL A 101 -17.61 8.16 12.29
C VAL A 101 -18.98 8.84 12.42
N LYS A 102 -19.44 9.57 11.40
CA LYS A 102 -20.79 10.16 11.37
C LYS A 102 -21.91 9.12 11.41
N ARG A 103 -21.68 7.92 10.88
CA ARG A 103 -22.58 6.76 10.99
C ARG A 103 -22.57 6.07 12.37
N GLY A 104 -21.69 6.49 13.27
CA GLY A 104 -21.56 5.91 14.60
C GLY A 104 -20.55 4.77 14.71
N VAL A 105 -19.72 4.52 13.69
CA VAL A 105 -18.61 3.54 13.80
C VAL A 105 -17.54 4.10 14.72
N ARG A 106 -17.05 3.27 15.64
CA ARG A 106 -15.99 3.60 16.60
C ARG A 106 -15.02 2.43 16.69
N VAL A 107 -13.73 2.74 16.85
CA VAL A 107 -12.69 1.75 17.12
C VAL A 107 -12.57 1.59 18.63
N HIS A 108 -12.63 0.34 19.08
CA HIS A 108 -12.58 -0.05 20.49
C HIS A 108 -11.46 -1.08 20.65
N SER A 109 -10.29 -0.63 21.10
CA SER A 109 -9.10 -1.49 21.19
C SER A 109 -9.29 -2.70 22.12
N GLU A 110 -10.19 -2.59 23.10
CA GLU A 110 -10.59 -3.68 23.99
C GLU A 110 -11.31 -4.82 23.25
N LEU A 111 -11.99 -4.52 22.14
CA LEU A 111 -12.72 -5.48 21.32
C LEU A 111 -11.88 -6.07 20.18
N GLU A 112 -10.63 -5.64 20.01
CA GLU A 112 -9.71 -6.22 19.05
C GLU A 112 -9.52 -7.72 19.34
N GLN A 113 -9.76 -8.53 18.30
CA GLN A 113 -9.52 -9.98 18.31
C GLN A 113 -8.23 -10.36 17.58
N ILE A 114 -7.79 -9.48 16.68
CA ILE A 114 -6.62 -9.67 15.82
C ILE A 114 -5.89 -8.34 15.70
N ARG A 115 -4.56 -8.39 15.63
CA ARG A 115 -3.72 -7.22 15.47
C ARG A 115 -2.64 -7.49 14.44
N TRP A 116 -2.45 -6.56 13.52
CA TRP A 116 -1.33 -6.61 12.60
C TRP A 116 -0.05 -6.09 13.26
N VAL A 117 1.06 -6.77 13.02
CA VAL A 117 2.40 -6.40 13.47
C VAL A 117 3.31 -6.35 12.25
N ALA A 118 4.06 -5.26 12.15
CA ALA A 118 5.03 -5.06 11.08
C ALA A 118 6.15 -6.10 11.14
N THR A 119 6.63 -6.52 9.98
CA THR A 119 7.85 -7.31 9.86
C THR A 119 9.02 -6.48 10.41
N PRO A 120 9.77 -6.97 11.41
CA PRO A 120 10.93 -6.27 11.95
C PRO A 120 11.96 -5.94 10.87
N GLY A 121 12.26 -4.66 10.62
CA GLY A 121 13.16 -4.24 9.54
C GLY A 121 12.64 -4.53 8.11
N GLY A 122 11.36 -4.84 7.97
CA GLY A 122 10.71 -5.12 6.70
C GLY A 122 10.52 -3.89 5.79
N PRO A 123 9.86 -4.07 4.64
CA PRO A 123 9.53 -2.97 3.75
C PRO A 123 8.56 -1.96 4.42
N PRO A 124 8.36 -0.76 3.85
CA PRO A 124 7.40 0.20 4.38
C PRO A 124 6.00 -0.41 4.51
N GLY A 125 5.23 -0.02 5.54
CA GLY A 125 3.95 -0.65 5.89
C GLY A 125 2.96 -0.85 4.74
N ALA A 126 2.96 0.00 3.72
CA ALA A 126 2.13 -0.14 2.52
C ALA A 126 2.47 -1.37 1.63
N PHE A 127 3.67 -1.93 1.80
CA PHE A 127 4.18 -3.09 1.06
C PHE A 127 4.52 -4.25 2.00
N ASP A 128 4.40 -4.05 3.30
CA ASP A 128 4.64 -5.07 4.29
C ASP A 128 3.37 -5.85 4.56
N ILE A 129 3.39 -7.14 4.25
CA ILE A 129 2.33 -8.07 4.61
C ILE A 129 2.29 -8.33 6.13
N GLY A 130 3.41 -8.15 6.85
CA GLY A 130 3.54 -8.33 8.29
C GLY A 130 2.96 -9.65 8.80
N MET A 131 2.47 -9.66 10.04
CA MET A 131 1.80 -10.82 10.62
C MET A 131 0.61 -10.38 11.45
N HIS A 132 -0.46 -11.16 11.41
CA HIS A 132 -1.62 -10.95 12.26
C HIS A 132 -1.55 -11.87 13.48
N ILE A 133 -1.42 -11.26 14.65
CA ILE A 133 -1.39 -11.97 15.94
C ILE A 133 -2.78 -11.95 16.58
N THR A 134 -3.06 -12.96 17.41
CA THR A 134 -4.27 -13.06 18.23
C THR A 134 -3.90 -13.02 19.70
N LYS A 135 -4.88 -12.71 20.57
CA LYS A 135 -4.67 -12.76 22.01
C LYS A 135 -4.38 -14.20 22.46
N ASP A 136 -3.42 -14.34 23.36
CA ASP A 136 -3.10 -15.62 23.99
C ASP A 136 -4.17 -16.08 25.00
N GLU A 137 -3.94 -17.23 25.66
CA GLU A 137 -4.84 -17.78 26.68
C GLU A 137 -5.07 -16.86 27.89
N HIS A 138 -4.18 -15.88 28.09
CA HIS A 138 -4.27 -14.88 29.16
C HIS A 138 -4.87 -13.55 28.68
N GLY A 139 -5.29 -13.47 27.40
CA GLY A 139 -5.85 -12.27 26.80
C GLY A 139 -4.80 -11.21 26.45
N GLN A 140 -3.51 -11.54 26.48
CA GLN A 140 -2.40 -10.64 26.14
C GLN A 140 -2.04 -10.76 24.67
N TRP A 141 -1.41 -9.71 24.13
CA TRP A 141 -0.85 -9.73 22.78
C TRP A 141 0.59 -10.25 22.85
N PRO A 142 0.88 -11.47 22.38
CA PRO A 142 2.23 -11.99 22.38
C PRO A 142 3.11 -11.17 21.43
N ALA A 143 4.38 -10.98 21.79
CA ALA A 143 5.37 -10.46 20.86
C ALA A 143 5.76 -11.61 19.91
N PRO A 144 5.51 -11.50 18.59
CA PRO A 144 5.86 -12.56 17.65
C PRO A 144 7.38 -12.77 17.57
N ASP A 145 7.81 -14.03 17.45
CA ASP A 145 9.23 -14.36 17.27
C ASP A 145 9.69 -13.88 15.88
N PRO A 146 10.82 -13.16 15.76
CA PRO A 146 11.41 -12.85 14.46
C PRO A 146 11.56 -14.06 13.53
N GLU A 147 11.77 -15.27 14.06
CA GLU A 147 11.81 -16.49 13.24
C GLU A 147 10.48 -16.80 12.52
N GLU A 148 9.33 -16.44 13.10
CA GLU A 148 8.01 -16.61 12.46
C GLU A 148 7.79 -15.66 11.28
N PHE A 149 8.48 -14.50 11.26
CA PHE A 149 8.43 -13.60 10.10
C PHE A 149 9.31 -14.08 8.94
N TYR A 150 10.35 -14.84 9.25
CA TYR A 150 11.47 -15.18 8.38
C TYR A 150 11.60 -16.70 8.20
N ASP A 151 10.48 -17.36 7.91
CA ASP A 151 10.41 -18.81 7.76
C ASP A 151 11.21 -19.30 6.54
N LEU A 152 12.06 -20.30 6.75
CA LEU A 152 12.87 -20.91 5.70
C LEU A 152 12.02 -21.69 4.68
N ASP A 153 10.86 -22.18 5.10
CA ASP A 153 9.95 -22.96 4.26
C ASP A 153 9.24 -22.07 3.23
N ASP A 154 9.19 -20.75 3.44
CA ASP A 154 8.64 -19.77 2.52
C ASP A 154 9.61 -19.37 1.38
N ILE A 155 10.81 -19.92 1.34
CA ILE A 155 11.79 -19.63 0.29
C ILE A 155 11.41 -20.34 -1.02
N GLU A 156 11.06 -19.55 -2.03
CA GLU A 156 10.91 -20.03 -3.40
C GLU A 156 12.21 -19.91 -4.18
N VAL A 157 12.62 -20.97 -4.88
CA VAL A 157 13.82 -20.94 -5.74
C VAL A 157 13.47 -21.31 -7.17
N LYS A 158 13.75 -20.39 -8.11
CA LYS A 158 13.44 -20.54 -9.54
C LYS A 158 14.69 -20.26 -10.38
N GLN A 159 14.81 -20.90 -11.53
CA GLN A 159 15.85 -20.57 -12.51
C GLN A 159 15.35 -19.39 -13.36
N THR A 160 16.22 -18.40 -13.59
CA THR A 160 15.94 -17.25 -14.47
C THR A 160 16.21 -17.59 -15.93
N ASP A 161 15.71 -16.76 -16.84
CA ASP A 161 15.90 -16.94 -18.29
C ASP A 161 17.38 -16.89 -18.70
N ASP A 162 18.22 -16.21 -17.93
CA ASP A 162 19.67 -16.11 -18.13
C ASP A 162 20.45 -17.35 -17.62
N GLY A 163 19.75 -18.35 -17.10
CA GLY A 163 20.32 -19.61 -16.59
C GLY A 163 20.81 -19.55 -15.14
N MET A 164 20.73 -18.38 -14.49
CA MET A 164 21.04 -18.18 -13.07
C MET A 164 19.91 -18.73 -12.19
N TRP A 165 20.19 -18.95 -10.90
CA TRP A 165 19.19 -19.34 -9.92
C TRP A 165 18.87 -18.15 -9.02
N CYS A 166 17.58 -17.86 -8.83
CA CYS A 166 17.10 -16.83 -7.94
C CYS A 166 16.27 -17.47 -6.83
N ALA A 167 16.66 -17.21 -5.58
CA ALA A 167 15.87 -17.54 -4.40
C ALA A 167 15.19 -16.26 -3.89
N THR A 168 13.92 -16.36 -3.53
CA THR A 168 13.10 -15.24 -3.07
C THR A 168 12.29 -15.64 -1.84
N HIS A 169 12.17 -14.73 -0.89
CA HIS A 169 11.33 -14.85 0.29
C HIS A 169 10.24 -13.76 0.25
N PRO A 170 8.99 -14.05 0.67
CA PRO A 170 7.87 -13.09 0.61
C PRO A 170 8.11 -11.79 1.37
N ARG A 171 9.07 -11.76 2.31
CA ARG A 171 9.50 -10.54 3.03
C ARG A 171 10.47 -9.64 2.27
N GLY A 172 10.52 -9.77 0.94
CA GLY A 172 11.32 -8.91 0.08
C GLY A 172 12.83 -9.19 0.14
N LEU A 173 13.21 -10.41 0.49
CA LEU A 173 14.60 -10.86 0.39
C LEU A 173 14.78 -11.68 -0.89
N ALA A 174 15.86 -11.44 -1.60
CA ALA A 174 16.20 -12.18 -2.80
C ALA A 174 17.72 -12.34 -2.91
N PHE A 175 18.15 -13.43 -3.52
CA PHE A 175 19.54 -13.66 -3.85
C PHE A 175 19.67 -14.48 -5.13
N GLU A 176 20.61 -14.08 -5.97
CA GLU A 176 20.92 -14.77 -7.23
C GLU A 176 22.27 -15.46 -7.14
N GLY A 177 22.34 -16.70 -7.63
CA GLY A 177 23.56 -17.52 -7.62
C GLY A 177 23.69 -18.36 -8.89
N ALA A 178 24.90 -18.85 -9.15
CA ALA A 178 25.16 -19.70 -10.32
C ALA A 178 24.55 -21.09 -10.15
N THR A 179 24.24 -21.51 -8.92
CA THR A 179 23.59 -22.79 -8.61
C THR A 179 22.38 -22.60 -7.70
N LYS A 180 21.45 -23.56 -7.73
CA LYS A 180 20.28 -23.59 -6.83
C LYS A 180 20.68 -23.49 -5.36
N THR A 181 21.72 -24.22 -4.96
CA THR A 181 22.22 -24.26 -3.58
C THR A 181 22.83 -22.92 -3.16
N GLU A 182 23.58 -22.27 -4.06
CA GLU A 182 24.15 -20.94 -3.80
C GLU A 182 23.05 -19.89 -3.63
N ALA A 183 22.05 -19.90 -4.52
CA ALA A 183 20.89 -19.01 -4.43
C ALA A 183 20.19 -19.15 -3.07
N TYR A 184 19.86 -20.39 -2.69
CA TYR A 184 19.22 -20.71 -1.42
C TYR A 184 20.08 -20.29 -0.22
N ALA A 185 21.36 -20.66 -0.18
CA ALA A 185 22.25 -20.33 0.91
C ALA A 185 22.40 -18.80 1.12
N GLY A 186 22.43 -18.03 0.02
CA GLY A 186 22.48 -16.58 0.08
C GLY A 186 21.23 -15.95 0.72
N VAL A 187 20.03 -16.45 0.41
CA VAL A 187 18.79 -15.98 1.08
C VAL A 187 18.76 -16.40 2.55
N VAL A 188 19.15 -17.64 2.86
CA VAL A 188 19.19 -18.12 4.26
C VAL A 188 20.13 -17.27 5.12
N GLU A 189 21.28 -16.88 4.58
CA GLU A 189 22.20 -15.99 5.30
C GLU A 189 21.59 -14.59 5.52
N GLN A 190 20.86 -14.04 4.55
CA GLN A 190 20.12 -12.80 4.74
C GLN A 190 19.05 -12.93 5.83
N LEU A 191 18.27 -14.01 5.83
CA LEU A 191 17.26 -14.28 6.88
C LEU A 191 17.90 -14.34 8.27
N ARG A 192 19.01 -15.09 8.40
CA ARG A 192 19.78 -15.18 9.66
C ARG A 192 20.21 -13.81 10.17
N GLN A 193 20.70 -12.94 9.29
CA GLN A 193 21.10 -11.58 9.65
C GLN A 193 19.91 -10.73 10.10
N ARG A 194 18.76 -10.83 9.42
CA ARG A 194 17.53 -10.10 9.79
C ARG A 194 16.97 -10.55 11.14
N ILE A 195 16.92 -11.85 11.39
CA ILE A 195 16.48 -12.41 12.69
C ILE A 195 17.40 -11.91 13.81
N ALA A 196 18.73 -11.94 13.61
CA ALA A 196 19.68 -11.47 14.60
C ALA A 196 19.51 -9.96 14.90
N GLN A 197 19.37 -9.13 13.86
CA GLN A 197 19.13 -7.69 14.01
C GLN A 197 17.81 -7.36 14.71
N SER A 198 16.80 -8.21 14.54
CA SER A 198 15.48 -8.03 15.15
C SER A 198 15.46 -8.37 16.63
N ARG A 199 16.36 -9.28 17.07
CA ARG A 199 16.51 -9.67 18.47
C ARG A 199 17.36 -8.67 19.27
N ASP A 200 18.34 -8.03 18.62
CA ASP A 200 19.21 -6.99 19.21
C ASP A 200 19.06 -5.65 18.47
N PRO A 201 17.95 -4.92 18.64
CA PRO A 201 17.79 -3.59 18.06
C PRO A 201 18.76 -2.61 18.76
N GLN A 202 19.82 -2.19 18.05
CA GLN A 202 20.69 -1.09 18.48
C GLN A 202 19.98 0.26 18.42
#